data_AF-A0AAE3DAS3-F1
#
_entry.id   AF-A0AAE3DAS3-F1
#
_cell.length_a   1.000
_cell.length_b   1.000
_cell.length_c   1.000
_cell.angle_alpha   90.00
_cell.angle_beta   90.00
_cell.angle_gamma   90.00
#
_symmetry.space_group_name_H-M   'P 1'
#
loop_
_entity.id
_entity.type
_entity.pdbx_description
1 polymer ?
#
loop_
_entity_poly.entity_id
_entity_poly.type
_entity_poly.pdbx_seq_one_letter_code
_entity_poly.pdbx_strand_id
1 'polypeptide(L)'
;MSNNTTQHDKDMRKFQKEYEKTKADVWKKTRHFELRSHKRAVLGVLVFIVLLGMFLVAEVSSGYVEKVSRRWKAGRNYEKTCSQMETYLDKGAYGDLFEYGEYYHLTDSESGKFASWYPILWCAWRYDVTEKAAEDLAQNVEISLDRIYDGNITYFADTLAAFYRETYEDAENADNPEVFETMRQRMAEVLKEMIPLTDEEISELDGMTSARISKLLRERYGLE
;
A
#
# COMPACT_ATOMS: atom_id res chain seq x y z
N MET A 1 -17.35 -18.67 97.03
CA MET A 1 -16.81 -18.61 95.65
C MET A 1 -17.97 -18.61 94.65
N SER A 2 -18.67 -17.48 94.45
CA SER A 2 -19.83 -17.42 93.52
C SER A 2 -19.95 -16.11 92.72
N ASN A 3 -19.28 -15.02 93.12
CA ASN A 3 -19.34 -13.75 92.36
C ASN A 3 -18.43 -13.71 91.12
N ASN A 4 -17.32 -14.45 91.12
CA ASN A 4 -16.36 -14.40 90.01
C ASN A 4 -16.85 -15.12 88.75
N THR A 5 -17.62 -16.20 88.88
CA THR A 5 -18.15 -16.97 87.75
C THR A 5 -19.22 -16.19 86.99
N THR A 6 -20.11 -15.50 87.70
CA THR A 6 -21.17 -14.68 87.08
C THR A 6 -20.62 -13.43 86.39
N GLN A 7 -19.55 -12.86 86.92
CA GLN A 7 -18.88 -11.71 86.30
C GLN A 7 -18.10 -12.14 85.05
N HIS A 8 -17.35 -13.23 85.13
CA HIS A 8 -16.64 -13.83 84.01
C HIS A 8 -17.59 -14.16 82.83
N ASP A 9 -18.76 -14.75 83.11
CA ASP A 9 -19.73 -15.07 82.05
C ASP A 9 -20.32 -13.82 81.37
N LYS A 10 -20.52 -12.73 82.11
CA LYS A 10 -20.98 -11.45 81.54
C LYS A 10 -19.89 -10.83 80.66
N ASP A 11 -18.65 -10.85 81.13
CA ASP A 11 -17.52 -10.32 80.39
C ASP A 11 -17.28 -11.14 79.12
N MET A 12 -17.37 -12.48 79.19
CA MET A 12 -17.29 -13.36 78.02
C MET A 12 -18.40 -13.11 77.00
N ARG A 13 -19.65 -12.88 77.43
CA ARG A 13 -20.73 -12.51 76.50
C ARG A 13 -20.50 -11.16 75.84
N LYS A 14 -19.94 -10.19 76.57
CA LYS A 14 -19.58 -8.88 76.03
C LYS A 14 -18.47 -9.00 75.00
N PHE A 15 -17.41 -9.75 75.31
CA PHE A 15 -16.32 -10.04 74.38
C PHE A 15 -16.82 -10.77 73.13
N GLN A 16 -17.67 -11.79 73.27
CA GLN A 16 -18.25 -12.50 72.12
C GLN A 16 -19.02 -11.54 71.21
N LYS A 17 -19.83 -10.64 71.80
CA LYS A 17 -20.62 -9.66 71.05
C LYS A 17 -19.75 -8.62 70.35
N GLU A 18 -18.69 -8.14 71.01
CA GLU A 18 -17.73 -7.20 70.42
C GLU A 18 -16.88 -7.87 69.33
N TYR A 19 -16.50 -9.14 69.52
CA TYR A 19 -15.78 -9.94 68.54
C TYR A 19 -16.62 -10.18 67.28
N GLU A 20 -17.86 -10.63 67.41
CA GLU A 20 -18.75 -10.84 66.25
C GLU A 20 -19.07 -9.52 65.52
N LYS A 21 -19.24 -8.42 66.26
CA LYS A 21 -19.40 -7.09 65.67
C LYS A 21 -18.16 -6.67 64.88
N THR A 22 -16.97 -6.85 65.46
CA THR A 22 -15.69 -6.51 64.83
C THR A 22 -15.45 -7.37 63.59
N LYS A 23 -15.73 -8.66 63.67
CA LYS A 23 -15.63 -9.61 62.55
C LYS A 23 -16.57 -9.23 61.40
N ALA A 24 -17.81 -8.85 61.70
CA ALA A 24 -18.77 -8.39 60.70
C ALA A 24 -18.33 -7.06 60.04
N ASP A 25 -17.81 -6.11 60.83
CA ASP A 25 -17.32 -4.82 60.32
C ASP A 25 -16.07 -4.98 59.45
N VAL A 26 -15.13 -5.86 59.82
CA VAL A 26 -13.95 -6.18 59.01
C VAL A 26 -14.38 -6.86 57.71
N TRP A 27 -15.27 -7.85 57.76
CA TRP A 27 -15.74 -8.55 56.56
C TRP A 27 -16.47 -7.61 55.59
N LYS A 28 -17.28 -6.68 56.11
CA LYS A 28 -17.95 -5.64 55.31
C LYS A 28 -16.96 -4.66 54.68
N LYS A 29 -15.91 -4.25 55.41
CA LYS A 29 -14.84 -3.39 54.88
C LYS A 29 -14.04 -4.09 53.80
N THR A 30 -13.59 -5.33 54.02
CA THR A 30 -12.82 -6.11 53.04
C THR A 30 -13.60 -6.31 51.74
N ARG A 31 -14.88 -6.70 51.83
CA ARG A 31 -15.76 -6.85 50.66
C ARG A 31 -16.02 -5.52 49.94
N HIS A 32 -16.12 -4.41 50.67
CA HIS A 32 -16.21 -3.08 50.06
C HIS A 32 -14.94 -2.67 49.33
N PHE A 33 -13.75 -3.02 49.85
CA PHE A 33 -12.47 -2.75 49.19
C PHE A 33 -12.27 -3.61 47.95
N GLU A 34 -12.58 -4.91 48.00
CA GLU A 34 -12.52 -5.82 46.85
C GLU A 34 -13.46 -5.36 45.72
N LEU A 35 -14.72 -5.04 46.03
CA LEU A 35 -15.67 -4.54 45.04
C LEU A 35 -15.26 -3.18 44.45
N ARG A 36 -14.68 -2.28 45.25
CA ARG A 36 -14.24 -0.96 44.78
C ARG A 36 -12.95 -1.04 43.97
N SER A 37 -12.05 -1.96 44.32
CA SER A 37 -10.84 -2.30 43.56
C SER A 37 -11.21 -2.91 42.20
N HIS A 38 -12.09 -3.91 42.17
CA HIS A 38 -12.57 -4.50 40.92
C HIS A 38 -13.28 -3.50 40.02
N LYS A 39 -14.15 -2.62 40.56
CA LYS A 39 -14.79 -1.57 39.76
C LYS A 39 -13.77 -0.60 39.13
N ARG A 40 -12.72 -0.24 39.87
CA ARG A 40 -11.64 0.63 39.35
C ARG A 40 -10.78 -0.09 38.30
N ALA A 41 -10.48 -1.36 38.51
CA ALA A 41 -9.74 -2.18 37.55
C ALA A 41 -10.53 -2.37 36.24
N VAL A 42 -11.82 -2.70 36.32
CA VAL A 42 -12.70 -2.82 35.15
C VAL A 42 -12.83 -1.48 34.42
N LEU A 43 -12.99 -0.37 35.14
CA LEU A 43 -13.01 0.96 34.53
C LEU A 43 -11.68 1.29 33.84
N GLY A 44 -10.55 0.94 34.46
CA GLY A 44 -9.22 1.10 33.86
C GLY A 44 -9.06 0.30 32.57
N VAL A 45 -9.51 -0.94 32.53
CA VAL A 45 -9.48 -1.78 31.32
C VAL A 45 -10.39 -1.23 30.23
N LEU A 46 -11.60 -0.79 30.58
CA LEU A 46 -12.52 -0.18 29.60
C LEU A 46 -11.94 1.10 29.00
N VAL A 47 -11.35 1.98 29.81
CA VAL A 47 -10.68 3.19 29.33
C VAL A 47 -9.50 2.84 28.44
N PHE A 48 -8.70 1.83 28.80
CA PHE A 48 -7.58 1.36 27.99
C PHE A 48 -8.04 0.82 26.63
N ILE A 49 -9.11 0.02 26.57
CA ILE A 49 -9.69 -0.50 25.32
C ILE A 49 -10.18 0.65 24.44
N VAL A 50 -10.83 1.67 25.02
CA VAL A 50 -11.28 2.86 24.27
C VAL A 50 -10.11 3.65 23.70
N LEU A 51 -9.06 3.88 24.49
CA LEU A 51 -7.86 4.60 24.04
C LEU A 51 -7.12 3.83 22.94
N LEU A 52 -7.02 2.50 23.09
CA LEU A 52 -6.39 1.62 22.10
C LEU A 52 -7.20 1.58 20.80
N GLY A 53 -8.53 1.56 20.90
CA GLY A 53 -9.42 1.71 19.74
C GLY A 53 -9.27 3.07 19.05
N MET A 54 -9.18 4.17 19.80
CA MET A 54 -8.93 5.51 19.24
C MET A 54 -7.57 5.60 18.57
N PHE A 55 -6.53 4.99 19.14
CA PHE A 55 -5.19 4.96 18.56
C PHE A 55 -5.16 4.21 17.23
N LEU A 56 -5.75 3.01 17.17
CA LEU A 56 -5.85 2.22 15.94
C LEU A 56 -6.69 2.92 14.87
N VAL A 57 -7.80 3.56 15.26
CA VAL A 57 -8.60 4.38 14.34
C VAL A 57 -7.81 5.59 13.86
N ALA A 58 -7.02 6.24 14.72
CA ALA A 58 -6.18 7.38 14.34
C ALA A 58 -5.08 7.00 13.35
N GLU A 59 -4.39 5.87 13.55
CA GLU A 59 -3.37 5.40 12.60
C GLU A 59 -3.99 5.02 11.25
N VAL A 60 -5.05 4.22 11.25
CA VAL A 60 -5.75 3.82 10.00
C VAL A 60 -6.39 5.03 9.30
N SER A 61 -6.94 5.98 10.07
CA SER A 61 -7.54 7.18 9.51
C SER A 61 -6.51 8.20 9.05
N SER A 62 -5.31 8.26 9.61
CA SER A 62 -4.30 9.25 9.21
C SER A 62 -3.89 9.09 7.75
N GLY A 63 -3.54 7.87 7.33
CA GLY A 63 -3.23 7.56 5.94
C GLY A 63 -4.42 7.77 5.01
N TYR A 64 -5.61 7.27 5.40
CA TYR A 64 -6.82 7.44 4.59
C TYR A 64 -7.24 8.91 4.41
N VAL A 65 -7.17 9.72 5.48
CA VAL A 65 -7.49 11.15 5.46
C VAL A 65 -6.51 11.92 4.61
N GLU A 66 -5.22 11.59 4.67
CA GLU A 66 -4.22 12.17 3.78
C GLU A 66 -4.55 11.88 2.31
N LYS A 67 -4.84 10.61 1.97
CA LYS A 67 -5.22 10.22 0.61
C LYS A 67 -6.40 11.03 0.10
N VAL A 68 -7.49 11.06 0.88
CA VAL A 68 -8.72 11.79 0.54
C VAL A 68 -8.46 13.29 0.42
N SER A 69 -7.66 13.87 1.31
CA SER A 69 -7.31 15.29 1.30
C SER A 69 -6.54 15.68 0.03
N ARG A 70 -5.52 14.91 -0.34
CA ARG A 70 -4.72 15.15 -1.55
C ARG A 70 -5.59 15.02 -2.80
N ARG A 71 -6.38 13.96 -2.91
CA ARG A 71 -7.31 13.77 -4.03
C ARG A 71 -8.35 14.88 -4.12
N TRP A 72 -8.86 15.36 -2.98
CA TRP A 72 -9.77 16.50 -2.94
C TRP A 72 -9.11 17.80 -3.41
N LYS A 73 -7.84 18.04 -3.03
CA LYS A 73 -7.06 19.19 -3.49
C LYS A 73 -6.85 19.17 -5.01
N ALA A 74 -6.54 18.01 -5.58
CA ALA A 74 -6.48 17.81 -7.03
C ALA A 74 -7.84 18.10 -7.68
N GLY A 75 -8.92 17.54 -7.14
CA GLY A 75 -10.28 17.76 -7.65
C GLY A 75 -10.76 19.21 -7.59
N ARG A 76 -10.31 19.99 -6.60
CA ARG A 76 -10.56 21.45 -6.53
C ARG A 76 -9.77 22.25 -7.58
N ASN A 77 -8.60 21.77 -7.98
CA ASN A 77 -7.74 22.40 -8.97
C ASN A 77 -7.65 21.53 -10.22
N TYR A 78 -8.81 21.05 -10.69
CA TYR A 78 -8.90 20.01 -11.73
C TYR A 78 -8.12 20.39 -12.99
N GLU A 79 -8.43 21.54 -13.59
CA GLU A 79 -7.79 22.02 -14.82
C GLU A 79 -6.27 22.13 -14.68
N LYS A 80 -5.78 22.69 -13.57
CA LYS A 80 -4.34 22.79 -13.30
C LYS A 80 -3.69 21.42 -13.13
N THR A 81 -4.40 20.48 -12.50
CA THR A 81 -3.90 19.12 -12.29
C THR A 81 -3.80 18.38 -13.61
N CYS A 82 -4.84 18.45 -14.45
CA CYS A 82 -4.83 17.87 -15.80
C CYS A 82 -3.75 18.50 -16.67
N SER A 83 -3.65 19.83 -16.71
CA SER A 83 -2.63 20.53 -17.50
C SER A 83 -1.20 20.13 -17.12
N GLN A 84 -0.94 19.88 -15.82
CA GLN A 84 0.35 19.36 -15.37
C GLN A 84 0.60 17.92 -15.84
N MET A 85 -0.43 17.05 -15.78
CA MET A 85 -0.34 15.67 -16.30
C MET A 85 -0.13 15.64 -17.81
N GLU A 86 -0.88 16.45 -18.56
CA GLU A 86 -0.71 16.65 -20.01
C GLU A 86 0.71 17.12 -20.33
N THR A 87 1.28 18.04 -19.55
CA THR A 87 2.66 18.49 -19.74
C THR A 87 3.68 17.35 -19.61
N TYR A 88 3.49 16.43 -18.65
CA TYR A 88 4.37 15.27 -18.52
C TYR A 88 4.17 14.30 -19.69
N LEU A 89 2.92 14.06 -20.08
CA LEU A 89 2.56 13.23 -21.22
C LEU A 89 3.19 13.73 -22.53
N ASP A 90 3.05 15.02 -22.83
CA ASP A 90 3.59 15.67 -24.02
C ASP A 90 5.12 15.59 -24.06
N LYS A 91 5.79 15.68 -22.91
CA LYS A 91 7.25 15.58 -22.80
C LYS A 91 7.77 14.14 -22.82
N GLY A 92 6.90 13.14 -22.70
CA GLY A 92 7.31 11.74 -22.55
C GLY A 92 7.89 11.43 -21.17
N ALA A 93 7.65 12.30 -20.18
CA ALA A 93 8.11 12.12 -18.81
C ALA A 93 7.13 11.19 -18.05
N TYR A 94 7.04 9.94 -18.48
CA TYR A 94 6.01 9.01 -18.02
C TYR A 94 6.20 8.55 -16.57
N GLY A 95 7.45 8.41 -16.11
CA GLY A 95 7.75 8.20 -14.69
C GLY A 95 7.23 9.34 -13.80
N ASP A 96 7.55 10.59 -14.17
CA ASP A 96 7.07 11.79 -13.45
C ASP A 96 5.54 11.90 -13.49
N LEU A 97 4.91 11.56 -14.62
CA LEU A 97 3.46 11.51 -14.75
C LEU A 97 2.84 10.56 -13.73
N PHE A 98 3.38 9.34 -13.62
CA PHE A 98 2.89 8.35 -12.67
C PHE A 98 3.10 8.80 -11.22
N GLU A 99 4.31 9.26 -10.87
CA GLU A 99 4.61 9.76 -9.52
C GLU A 99 3.69 10.93 -9.11
N TYR A 100 3.38 11.82 -10.05
CA TYR A 100 2.45 12.91 -9.82
C TYR A 100 1.02 12.41 -9.61
N GLY A 101 0.58 11.40 -10.36
CA GLY A 101 -0.72 10.73 -10.16
C GLY A 101 -0.82 10.01 -8.82
N GLU A 102 0.21 9.25 -8.45
CA GLU A 102 0.36 8.56 -7.15
C GLU A 102 0.32 9.56 -5.98
N TYR A 103 1.02 10.69 -6.09
CA TYR A 103 1.02 11.73 -5.07
C TYR A 103 -0.39 12.20 -4.70
N TYR A 104 -1.28 12.29 -5.70
CA TYR A 104 -2.68 12.68 -5.52
C TYR A 104 -3.65 11.49 -5.37
N HIS A 105 -3.15 10.26 -5.34
CA HIS A 105 -3.94 9.02 -5.28
C HIS A 105 -4.97 8.92 -6.43
N LEU A 106 -4.55 9.29 -7.64
CA LEU A 106 -5.38 9.20 -8.84
C LEU A 106 -5.36 7.78 -9.44
N THR A 107 -4.29 7.04 -9.17
CA THR A 107 -4.05 5.62 -9.47
C THR A 107 -4.82 4.65 -8.55
N ASP A 108 -5.44 5.14 -7.48
CA ASP A 108 -6.27 4.35 -6.57
C ASP A 108 -7.74 4.32 -7.02
N SER A 109 -8.09 4.89 -8.20
CA SER A 109 -9.50 5.08 -8.54
C SER A 109 -9.85 5.19 -10.03
N GLU A 110 -10.55 4.15 -10.47
CA GLU A 110 -11.22 4.00 -11.78
C GLU A 110 -12.49 4.87 -11.93
N SER A 111 -12.82 5.73 -10.95
CA SER A 111 -14.07 6.49 -10.96
C SER A 111 -13.92 7.95 -10.55
N GLY A 112 -14.89 8.77 -10.96
CA GLY A 112 -14.92 10.20 -10.70
C GLY A 112 -14.17 11.03 -11.75
N LYS A 113 -13.84 12.28 -11.40
CA LYS A 113 -13.35 13.28 -12.37
C LYS A 113 -12.02 12.91 -13.07
N PHE A 114 -11.26 12.00 -12.49
CA PHE A 114 -9.96 11.56 -13.03
C PHE A 114 -10.01 10.12 -13.57
N ALA A 115 -11.20 9.52 -13.71
CA ALA A 115 -11.33 8.13 -14.17
C ALA A 115 -10.61 7.88 -15.51
N SER A 116 -10.73 8.82 -16.45
CA SER A 116 -10.06 8.73 -17.76
C SER A 116 -8.52 8.77 -17.68
N TRP A 117 -7.96 9.28 -16.57
CA TRP A 117 -6.52 9.34 -16.35
C TRP A 117 -5.96 8.06 -15.71
N TYR A 118 -6.80 7.26 -15.06
CA TYR A 118 -6.39 6.02 -14.41
C TYR A 118 -5.62 5.07 -15.35
N PRO A 119 -6.17 4.68 -16.53
CA PRO A 119 -5.45 3.78 -17.43
C PRO A 119 -4.18 4.43 -18.01
N ILE A 120 -4.19 5.76 -18.26
CA ILE A 120 -3.02 6.50 -18.73
C ILE A 120 -1.88 6.45 -17.71
N LEU A 121 -2.18 6.62 -16.42
CA LEU A 121 -1.18 6.59 -15.35
C LEU A 121 -0.54 5.20 -15.23
N TRP A 122 -1.34 4.14 -15.25
CA TRP A 122 -0.82 2.77 -15.20
C TRP A 122 0.01 2.40 -16.42
N CYS A 123 -0.39 2.86 -17.61
CA CYS A 123 0.43 2.71 -18.81
C CYS A 123 1.74 3.51 -18.71
N ALA A 124 1.71 4.73 -18.17
CA ALA A 124 2.90 5.56 -17.96
C ALA A 124 3.90 4.89 -17.01
N TRP A 125 3.43 4.26 -15.92
CA TRP A 125 4.26 3.44 -15.05
C TRP A 125 4.87 2.25 -15.79
N ARG A 126 4.06 1.54 -16.58
CA ARG A 126 4.52 0.38 -17.34
C ARG A 126 5.60 0.79 -18.35
N TYR A 127 5.42 1.92 -19.03
CA TYR A 127 6.43 2.49 -19.92
C TYR A 127 7.74 2.75 -19.18
N ASP A 128 7.70 3.49 -18.06
CA ASP A 128 8.88 3.86 -17.26
C ASP A 128 9.66 2.63 -16.77
N VAL A 129 8.94 1.59 -16.32
CA VAL A 129 9.56 0.30 -15.93
C VAL A 129 10.24 -0.37 -17.12
N THR A 130 9.59 -0.42 -18.28
CA THR A 130 10.14 -1.05 -19.49
C THR A 130 11.34 -0.28 -20.05
N GLU A 131 11.28 1.05 -20.05
CA GLU A 131 12.39 1.93 -20.48
C GLU A 131 13.62 1.71 -19.60
N LYS A 132 13.47 1.75 -18.27
CA LYS A 132 14.57 1.46 -17.33
C LYS A 132 15.13 0.05 -17.50
N ALA A 133 14.27 -0.94 -17.76
CA ALA A 133 14.73 -2.30 -18.05
C ALA A 133 15.52 -2.39 -19.37
N ALA A 134 15.17 -1.59 -20.38
CA ALA A 134 15.93 -1.48 -21.62
C ALA A 134 17.30 -0.83 -21.38
N GLU A 135 17.34 0.26 -20.61
CA GLU A 135 18.59 0.94 -20.21
C GLU A 135 19.52 -0.01 -19.45
N ASP A 136 18.99 -0.72 -18.45
CA ASP A 136 19.75 -1.69 -17.66
C ASP A 136 20.28 -2.82 -18.54
N LEU A 137 19.47 -3.33 -19.48
CA LEU A 137 19.93 -4.36 -20.40
C LEU A 137 21.05 -3.85 -21.31
N ALA A 138 20.91 -2.64 -21.87
CA ALA A 138 21.89 -2.02 -22.74
C ALA A 138 23.22 -1.69 -22.04
N GLN A 139 23.18 -1.24 -20.78
CA GLN A 139 24.39 -0.96 -19.99
C GLN A 139 25.12 -2.23 -19.55
N ASN A 140 24.39 -3.32 -19.27
CA ASN A 140 24.96 -4.56 -18.77
C ASN A 140 25.55 -5.47 -19.86
N VAL A 141 25.45 -5.11 -21.16
CA VAL A 141 26.08 -5.85 -22.27
C VAL A 141 27.60 -5.96 -22.10
N GLU A 142 28.24 -4.96 -21.48
CA GLU A 142 29.71 -4.94 -21.30
C GLU A 142 30.20 -5.73 -20.08
N ILE A 143 29.33 -6.05 -19.11
CA ILE A 143 29.70 -6.67 -17.83
C ILE A 143 29.28 -8.15 -17.86
N SER A 144 30.00 -8.96 -18.63
CA SER A 144 29.65 -10.36 -18.88
C SER A 144 29.84 -11.26 -17.64
N LEU A 145 28.75 -11.48 -16.91
CA LEU A 145 28.51 -12.70 -16.15
C LEU A 145 27.23 -13.33 -16.73
N ASP A 146 27.39 -14.36 -17.57
CA ASP A 146 26.33 -14.94 -18.42
C ASP A 146 24.97 -15.16 -17.71
N ARG A 147 24.96 -15.48 -16.42
CA ARG A 147 23.72 -15.66 -15.63
C ARG A 147 22.98 -14.39 -15.25
N ILE A 148 23.68 -13.29 -14.98
CA ILE A 148 23.02 -12.00 -14.64
C ILE A 148 22.41 -11.43 -15.92
N TYR A 149 23.13 -11.59 -17.03
CA TYR A 149 22.70 -11.14 -18.35
C TYR A 149 21.43 -11.85 -18.84
N ASP A 150 21.33 -13.17 -18.66
CA ASP A 150 20.12 -13.95 -18.98
C ASP A 150 18.89 -13.56 -18.13
N GLY A 151 19.12 -13.22 -16.86
CA GLY A 151 18.09 -12.68 -15.97
C GLY A 151 17.55 -11.33 -16.45
N ASN A 152 18.42 -10.43 -16.88
CA ASN A 152 18.05 -9.11 -17.39
C ASN A 152 17.26 -9.22 -18.71
N ILE A 153 17.65 -10.12 -19.61
CA ILE A 153 16.89 -10.38 -20.85
C ILE A 153 15.48 -10.87 -20.53
N THR A 154 15.35 -11.79 -19.57
CA THR A 154 14.03 -12.32 -19.17
C THR A 154 13.17 -11.23 -18.54
N TYR A 155 13.73 -10.44 -17.62
CA TYR A 155 13.04 -9.33 -16.98
C TYR A 155 12.57 -8.28 -18.00
N PHE A 156 13.45 -7.86 -18.90
CA PHE A 156 13.10 -6.92 -19.95
C PHE A 156 11.99 -7.47 -20.86
N ALA A 157 12.11 -8.73 -21.31
CA ALA A 157 11.09 -9.36 -22.14
C ALA A 157 9.71 -9.45 -21.44
N ASP A 158 9.68 -9.74 -20.13
CA ASP A 158 8.45 -9.76 -19.34
C ASP A 158 7.80 -8.37 -19.27
N THR A 159 8.58 -7.33 -18.98
CA THR A 159 8.06 -5.96 -18.89
C THR A 159 7.58 -5.46 -20.26
N LEU A 160 8.31 -5.76 -21.33
CA LEU A 160 7.96 -5.37 -22.70
C LEU A 160 6.69 -6.06 -23.19
N ALA A 161 6.56 -7.38 -22.96
CA ALA A 161 5.33 -8.10 -23.29
C ALA A 161 4.13 -7.55 -22.50
N ALA A 162 4.31 -7.24 -21.22
CA ALA A 162 3.26 -6.64 -20.41
C ALA A 162 2.85 -5.26 -20.91
N PHE A 163 3.81 -4.41 -21.34
CA PHE A 163 3.53 -3.11 -21.96
C PHE A 163 2.63 -3.24 -23.19
N TYR A 164 2.93 -4.15 -24.12
CA TYR A 164 2.11 -4.32 -25.33
C TYR A 164 0.77 -5.02 -25.08
N ARG A 165 0.65 -5.86 -24.05
CA ARG A 165 -0.61 -6.55 -23.74
C ARG A 165 -1.58 -5.68 -22.93
N GLU A 166 -1.13 -5.16 -21.79
CA GLU A 166 -1.99 -4.50 -20.79
C GLU A 166 -2.44 -3.11 -21.23
N THR A 167 -1.70 -2.47 -22.15
CA THR A 167 -2.04 -1.15 -22.68
C THR A 167 -3.19 -1.21 -23.71
N TYR A 168 -3.61 -2.40 -24.18
CA TYR A 168 -4.49 -2.51 -25.36
C TYR A 168 -5.64 -3.51 -25.26
N GLU A 169 -5.60 -4.47 -24.34
CA GLU A 169 -6.64 -5.52 -24.28
C GLU A 169 -7.93 -5.07 -23.55
N ASP A 170 -7.91 -4.03 -22.73
CA ASP A 170 -9.05 -3.63 -21.89
C ASP A 170 -9.87 -2.44 -22.42
N ALA A 171 -11.18 -2.48 -22.16
CA ALA A 171 -12.15 -1.46 -22.58
C ALA A 171 -11.82 -0.04 -22.07
N GLU A 172 -11.12 0.09 -20.95
CA GLU A 172 -10.68 1.38 -20.39
C GLU A 172 -9.60 2.06 -21.24
N ASN A 173 -8.84 1.29 -22.02
CA ASN A 173 -7.82 1.83 -22.91
C ASN A 173 -8.41 2.36 -24.24
N ALA A 174 -9.64 1.94 -24.59
CA ALA A 174 -10.32 2.38 -25.81
C ALA A 174 -10.71 3.86 -25.79
N ASP A 175 -10.78 4.48 -24.61
CA ASP A 175 -11.15 5.88 -24.44
C ASP A 175 -9.99 6.86 -24.74
N ASN A 176 -8.73 6.38 -24.79
CA ASN A 176 -7.54 7.21 -25.03
C ASN A 176 -6.60 6.63 -26.11
N PRO A 177 -7.11 6.24 -27.30
CA PRO A 177 -6.34 5.48 -28.27
C PRO A 177 -5.12 6.24 -28.82
N GLU A 178 -5.24 7.55 -29.01
CA GLU A 178 -4.15 8.40 -29.52
C GLU A 178 -2.98 8.52 -28.52
N VAL A 179 -3.29 8.55 -27.22
CA VAL A 179 -2.28 8.63 -26.15
C VAL A 179 -1.46 7.35 -26.11
N PHE A 180 -2.13 6.19 -26.13
CA PHE A 180 -1.45 4.90 -26.11
C PHE A 180 -0.63 4.67 -27.38
N GLU A 181 -1.17 5.02 -28.55
CA GLU A 181 -0.42 4.96 -29.80
C GLU A 181 0.85 5.82 -29.75
N THR A 182 0.76 7.03 -29.17
CA THR A 182 1.94 7.89 -28.98
C THR A 182 2.97 7.26 -28.04
N MET A 183 2.53 6.66 -26.94
CA MET A 183 3.41 5.90 -26.02
C MET A 183 4.08 4.73 -26.73
N ARG A 184 3.36 3.99 -27.58
CA ARG A 184 3.92 2.88 -28.37
C ARG A 184 4.98 3.36 -29.35
N GLN A 185 4.71 4.42 -30.09
CA GLN A 185 5.68 4.99 -31.03
C GLN A 185 6.96 5.40 -30.31
N ARG A 186 6.84 6.06 -29.15
CA ARG A 186 8.00 6.41 -28.32
C ARG A 186 8.74 5.20 -27.77
N MET A 187 8.03 4.15 -27.35
CA MET A 187 8.68 2.91 -26.91
C MET A 187 9.44 2.26 -28.08
N ALA A 188 8.87 2.25 -29.29
CA ALA A 188 9.56 1.77 -30.47
C ALA A 188 10.87 2.55 -30.73
N GLU A 189 10.88 3.87 -30.54
CA GLU A 189 12.12 4.66 -30.66
C GLU A 189 13.13 4.31 -29.56
N VAL A 190 12.71 4.15 -28.30
CA VAL A 190 13.59 3.66 -27.21
C VAL A 190 14.24 2.32 -27.58
N LEU A 191 13.44 1.39 -28.10
CA LEU A 191 13.92 0.07 -28.52
C LEU A 191 14.95 0.17 -29.64
N LYS A 192 14.73 1.01 -30.65
CA LYS A 192 15.69 1.22 -31.75
C LYS A 192 17.01 1.80 -31.27
N GLU A 193 16.97 2.70 -30.29
CA GLU A 193 18.15 3.38 -29.77
C GLU A 193 18.97 2.48 -28.84
N MET A 194 18.30 1.67 -28.01
CA MET A 194 18.95 0.97 -26.90
C MET A 194 19.16 -0.52 -27.15
N ILE A 195 18.33 -1.17 -27.97
CA ILE A 195 18.31 -2.64 -28.12
C ILE A 195 18.56 -3.01 -29.59
N PRO A 196 19.32 -4.08 -29.88
CA PRO A 196 19.63 -4.49 -31.26
C PRO A 196 18.45 -5.22 -31.94
N LEU A 197 17.29 -4.55 -32.05
CA LEU A 197 16.12 -5.04 -32.79
C LEU A 197 15.96 -4.31 -34.12
N THR A 198 15.43 -4.98 -35.13
CA THR A 198 15.08 -4.36 -36.42
C THR A 198 13.71 -3.70 -36.37
N ASP A 199 13.44 -2.79 -37.32
CA ASP A 199 12.10 -2.20 -37.48
C ASP A 199 11.01 -3.26 -37.68
N GLU A 200 11.31 -4.32 -38.42
CA GLU A 200 10.40 -5.45 -38.66
C GLU A 200 10.09 -6.18 -37.34
N GLU A 201 11.12 -6.48 -36.54
CA GLU A 201 10.96 -7.13 -35.24
C GLU A 201 10.14 -6.28 -34.27
N ILE A 202 10.40 -4.98 -34.22
CA ILE A 202 9.65 -4.04 -33.37
C ILE A 202 8.18 -3.99 -33.78
N SER A 203 7.89 -4.03 -35.08
CA SER A 203 6.51 -4.03 -35.59
C SER A 203 5.73 -5.29 -35.22
N GLU A 204 6.43 -6.42 -35.02
CA GLU A 204 5.82 -7.70 -34.65
C GLU A 204 5.69 -7.89 -33.13
N LEU A 205 6.27 -7.01 -32.30
CA LEU A 205 6.23 -7.14 -30.82
C LEU A 205 4.80 -7.18 -30.28
N ASP A 206 3.89 -6.47 -30.94
CA ASP A 206 2.47 -6.53 -30.64
C ASP A 206 1.93 -7.93 -30.95
N GLY A 207 1.62 -8.69 -29.88
CA GLY A 207 1.21 -10.09 -29.96
C GLY A 207 2.33 -11.11 -29.70
N MET A 208 3.57 -10.68 -29.44
CA MET A 208 4.60 -11.58 -28.93
C MET A 208 4.45 -11.84 -27.43
N THR A 209 4.68 -13.09 -27.03
CA THR A 209 4.83 -13.43 -25.62
C THR A 209 6.22 -13.06 -25.13
N SER A 210 6.36 -12.86 -23.81
CA SER A 210 7.67 -12.67 -23.17
C SER A 210 8.69 -13.74 -23.60
N ALA A 211 8.29 -15.02 -23.63
CA ALA A 211 9.18 -16.10 -24.05
C ALA A 211 9.71 -15.93 -25.49
N ARG A 212 8.86 -15.45 -26.41
CA ARG A 212 9.26 -15.19 -27.80
C ARG A 212 10.20 -13.99 -27.91
N ILE A 213 9.90 -12.90 -27.18
CA ILE A 213 10.77 -11.71 -27.09
C ILE A 213 12.13 -12.09 -26.50
N SER A 214 12.12 -12.85 -25.40
CA SER A 214 13.32 -13.30 -24.70
C SER A 214 14.22 -14.16 -25.60
N LYS A 215 13.63 -15.09 -26.37
CA LYS A 215 14.37 -15.88 -27.36
C LYS A 215 15.01 -15.01 -28.44
N LEU A 216 14.24 -14.07 -29.01
CA LEU A 216 14.71 -13.13 -30.02
C LEU A 216 15.93 -12.34 -29.53
N LEU A 217 15.87 -11.83 -28.31
CA LEU A 217 16.97 -11.09 -27.70
C LEU A 217 18.21 -11.97 -27.48
N ARG A 218 18.04 -13.22 -27.02
CA ARG A 218 19.18 -14.15 -26.87
C ARG A 218 19.89 -14.42 -28.19
N GLU A 219 19.16 -14.62 -29.28
CA GLU A 219 19.72 -14.80 -30.63
C GLU A 219 20.50 -13.53 -31.07
N ARG A 220 19.96 -12.33 -30.80
CA ARG A 220 20.61 -11.06 -31.14
C ARG A 220 21.89 -10.79 -30.35
N TYR A 221 21.93 -11.23 -29.09
CA TYR A 221 23.10 -11.12 -28.24
C TYR A 221 24.07 -12.32 -28.34
N GLY A 222 23.78 -13.31 -29.19
CA GLY A 222 24.67 -14.46 -29.43
C GLY A 222 24.75 -15.45 -28.26
N LEU A 223 23.70 -15.56 -27.47
CA LEU A 223 23.59 -16.48 -26.33
C LEU A 223 22.92 -17.82 -26.68
N GLU A 224 22.31 -17.90 -27.87
CA GLU A 224 21.70 -19.09 -28.49
C GLU A 224 22.18 -19.21 -29.94
#